data_AF-A0A2H0A5C1-F1
#
_entry.id   AF-A0A2H0A5C1-F1
#
_cell.length_a   1.000
_cell.length_b   1.000
_cell.length_c   1.000
_cell.angle_alpha   90.00
_cell.angle_beta   90.00
_cell.angle_gamma   90.00
#
_symmetry.space_group_name_H-M   'P 1'
#
loop_
_entity.id
_entity.type
_entity.pdbx_description
1 polymer ?
#
loop_
_entity_poly.entity_id
_entity_poly.type
_entity_poly.pdbx_seq_one_letter_code
_entity_poly.pdbx_strand_id
1 'polypeptide(L)'
;MEPNEEIIPKVFISYSHDDSAHKQWVGELGSKLVKNGIDVILDQWDLGLGDDIPKFMEHSVSVADRVLMICTEPYVKKADDGKGGVGYEAMIVTGELVRDLGTSKFIPVIRQKSTNATLPKSVCTRFYIDLSDSQNFDEQFELLLRELHQKPVVSKPSLGKNPFSKQPSGIETPAIINSPEPIPDLSKSKLDVVSIYNTALGIARQGDLIAWRKIIQQIRQPIRQDILAWRSRADTFRNLDDEEFQRFVLDGISIYSPLFCIALAGVESGREKFDNQISVIDDIIYPKDWKWNGLTKIVNFPYSVAFVYQALHGAIGIFTGQLKISIKLATSRFEQQVSSEKKPLFKFPEIIGWPESLGENSLHSWKMLLSLPDNWPWLNNIFGDVEDFQASICAYYMALNILEFSYTVASPGGIEAIKKTDEIWPDIPPLFHDADKEIKKRAYRLLINVPDQVREIWLPFNLKEEDLEPLWADWMKLVRHWLKSENRFGFREDVPHWDLFIDLK
;
A
#
# COMPACT_ATOMS: atom_id res chain seq x y z
N MET A 1 5.76 -7.51 27.27
CA MET A 1 6.65 -7.93 26.18
C MET A 1 8.01 -7.42 26.56
N GLU A 2 8.94 -8.35 26.78
CA GLU A 2 10.34 -8.01 27.02
C GLU A 2 10.91 -7.28 25.79
N PRO A 3 11.89 -6.36 25.97
CA PRO A 3 12.51 -5.69 24.84
C PRO A 3 13.07 -6.73 23.87
N ASN A 4 12.79 -6.54 22.57
CA ASN A 4 13.27 -7.38 21.49
C ASN A 4 14.80 -7.41 21.55
N GLU A 5 15.41 -8.49 22.04
CA GLU A 5 16.87 -8.63 22.11
C GLU A 5 17.43 -8.57 20.68
N GLU A 6 18.39 -7.67 20.47
CA GLU A 6 19.08 -7.53 19.20
C GLU A 6 19.91 -8.80 18.95
N ILE A 7 19.49 -9.63 18.00
CA ILE A 7 20.17 -10.90 17.67
C ILE A 7 21.50 -10.54 16.98
N ILE A 8 22.61 -10.71 17.70
CA ILE A 8 23.96 -10.50 17.17
C ILE A 8 24.37 -11.75 16.37
N PRO A 9 24.64 -11.63 15.05
CA PRO A 9 25.01 -12.78 14.23
C PRO A 9 26.38 -13.32 14.62
N LYS A 10 26.47 -14.63 14.78
CA LYS A 10 27.71 -15.35 15.08
C LYS A 10 28.33 -15.91 13.80
N VAL A 11 29.56 -15.51 13.50
CA VAL A 11 30.23 -15.78 12.24
C VAL A 11 31.57 -16.45 12.47
N PHE A 12 31.76 -17.63 11.89
CA PHE A 12 33.06 -18.31 11.91
C PHE A 12 33.84 -18.03 10.62
N ILE A 13 35.12 -17.66 10.73
CA ILE A 13 35.99 -17.44 9.58
C ILE A 13 36.91 -18.65 9.36
N SER A 14 36.61 -19.42 8.31
CA SER A 14 37.43 -20.54 7.85
C SER A 14 38.41 -20.08 6.79
N TYR A 15 39.71 -20.16 7.08
CA TYR A 15 40.79 -19.79 6.18
C TYR A 15 41.95 -20.78 6.28
N SER A 16 42.90 -20.74 5.35
CA SER A 16 44.11 -21.55 5.41
C SER A 16 45.30 -20.74 5.91
N HIS A 17 46.15 -21.39 6.68
CA HIS A 17 47.41 -20.83 7.16
C HIS A 17 48.46 -20.74 6.02
N ASP A 18 48.24 -19.84 5.07
CA ASP A 18 49.04 -19.72 3.85
C ASP A 18 50.36 -18.99 4.09
N ASP A 19 50.27 -17.71 4.48
CA ASP A 19 51.41 -16.87 4.84
C ASP A 19 51.02 -15.85 5.92
N SER A 20 52.01 -15.17 6.48
CA SER A 20 51.80 -14.19 7.56
C SER A 20 50.96 -12.99 7.12
N ALA A 21 51.04 -12.57 5.86
CA ALA A 21 50.28 -11.45 5.33
C ALA A 21 48.79 -11.81 5.18
N HIS A 22 48.50 -13.02 4.74
CA HIS A 22 47.15 -13.57 4.69
C HIS A 22 46.56 -13.69 6.11
N LYS A 23 47.33 -14.22 7.07
CA LYS A 23 46.91 -14.31 8.46
C LYS A 23 46.55 -12.94 9.04
N GLN A 24 47.39 -11.93 8.80
CA GLN A 24 47.12 -10.56 9.22
C GLN A 24 45.84 -10.01 8.56
N TRP A 25 45.68 -10.20 7.25
CA TRP A 25 44.50 -9.74 6.52
C TRP A 25 43.20 -10.36 7.06
N VAL A 26 43.22 -11.65 7.40
CA VAL A 26 42.07 -12.33 8.02
C VAL A 26 41.75 -11.74 9.39
N GLY A 27 42.78 -11.44 10.20
CA GLY A 27 42.59 -10.77 11.49
C GLY A 27 42.02 -9.35 11.37
N GLU A 28 42.43 -8.60 10.33
CA GLU A 28 41.88 -7.27 10.02
C GLU A 28 40.42 -7.36 9.56
N LEU A 29 40.08 -8.34 8.71
CA LEU A 29 38.69 -8.61 8.31
C LEU A 29 37.82 -8.95 9.51
N GLY A 30 38.27 -9.89 10.36
CA GLY A 30 37.58 -10.24 11.60
C GLY A 30 37.36 -9.01 12.48
N SER A 31 38.41 -8.19 12.68
CA SER A 31 38.31 -6.96 13.49
C SER A 31 37.31 -5.96 12.91
N LYS A 32 37.24 -5.83 11.57
CA LYS A 32 36.24 -4.99 10.90
C LYS A 32 34.82 -5.51 11.12
N LEU A 33 34.60 -6.83 11.05
CA LEU A 33 33.29 -7.44 11.30
C LEU A 33 32.84 -7.21 12.74
N VAL A 34 33.72 -7.43 13.73
CA VAL A 34 33.42 -7.17 15.16
C VAL A 34 33.03 -5.71 15.40
N LYS A 35 33.76 -4.76 14.80
CA LYS A 35 33.42 -3.33 14.88
C LYS A 35 32.05 -2.98 14.31
N ASN A 36 31.49 -3.83 13.45
CA ASN A 36 30.17 -3.68 12.83
C ASN A 36 29.11 -4.60 13.44
N GLY A 37 29.30 -5.02 14.70
CA GLY A 37 28.26 -5.72 15.47
C GLY A 37 28.07 -7.18 15.10
N ILE A 38 29.15 -7.88 14.74
CA ILE A 38 29.14 -9.31 14.41
C ILE A 38 30.01 -10.04 15.44
N ASP A 39 29.50 -11.10 16.03
CA ASP A 39 30.26 -11.96 16.94
C ASP A 39 31.12 -12.93 16.11
N VAL A 40 32.43 -12.67 16.03
CA VAL A 40 33.34 -13.42 15.15
C VAL A 40 34.12 -14.46 15.95
N ILE A 41 34.01 -15.72 15.50
CA ILE A 41 34.86 -16.82 15.96
C ILE A 41 36.08 -16.91 15.04
N LEU A 42 37.27 -16.78 15.61
CA LEU A 42 38.53 -16.81 14.87
C LEU A 42 39.63 -17.50 15.69
N ASP A 43 40.32 -18.44 15.05
CA ASP A 43 41.42 -19.20 15.67
C ASP A 43 42.53 -18.32 16.28
N GLN A 44 42.76 -17.13 15.72
CA GLN A 44 43.75 -16.16 16.20
C GLN A 44 43.41 -15.58 17.58
N TRP A 45 42.15 -15.65 18.00
CA TRP A 45 41.65 -15.07 19.25
C TRP A 45 41.19 -16.13 20.23
N ASP A 46 40.60 -17.22 19.73
CA ASP A 46 39.89 -18.20 20.54
C ASP A 46 40.68 -19.47 20.86
N LEU A 47 41.86 -19.68 20.24
CA LEU A 47 42.75 -20.81 20.53
C LEU A 47 43.95 -20.44 21.40
N GLY A 48 44.22 -21.28 22.40
CA GLY A 48 45.38 -21.25 23.27
C GLY A 48 46.35 -22.43 23.09
N LEU A 49 47.46 -22.40 23.83
CA LEU A 49 48.42 -23.50 23.84
C LEU A 49 47.80 -24.76 24.46
N GLY A 50 47.80 -25.86 23.71
CA GLY A 50 47.26 -27.15 24.16
C GLY A 50 45.84 -27.46 23.68
N ASP A 51 45.19 -26.51 22.99
CA ASP A 51 43.87 -26.74 22.42
C ASP A 51 43.89 -27.69 21.22
N ASP A 52 42.79 -28.44 21.09
CA ASP A 52 42.56 -29.35 19.98
C ASP A 52 41.93 -28.60 18.80
N ILE A 53 42.76 -28.25 17.81
CA ILE A 53 42.37 -27.49 16.62
C ILE A 53 41.21 -28.18 15.87
N PRO A 54 41.29 -29.49 15.53
CA PRO A 54 40.14 -30.23 14.99
C PRO A 54 38.83 -30.00 15.73
N LYS A 55 38.85 -30.16 17.06
CA LYS A 55 37.65 -30.05 17.89
C LYS A 55 37.10 -28.62 17.92
N PHE A 56 37.97 -27.62 17.96
CA PHE A 56 37.57 -26.23 17.85
C PHE A 56 36.86 -25.96 16.52
N MET A 57 37.43 -26.42 15.41
CA MET A 57 36.87 -26.18 14.08
C MET A 57 35.48 -26.83 13.92
N GLU A 58 35.29 -28.07 14.36
CA GLU A 58 33.98 -28.74 14.37
C GLU A 58 32.96 -27.97 15.22
N HIS A 59 33.37 -27.54 16.42
CA HIS A 59 32.51 -26.77 17.31
C HIS A 59 32.11 -25.42 16.69
N SER A 60 33.08 -24.67 16.16
CA SER A 60 32.89 -23.36 15.55
C SER A 60 31.98 -23.43 14.33
N VAL A 61 32.15 -24.45 13.48
CA VAL A 61 31.22 -24.70 12.37
C VAL A 61 29.83 -25.03 12.89
N SER A 62 29.68 -25.80 13.97
CA SER A 62 28.37 -26.15 14.52
C SER A 62 27.62 -24.92 15.06
N VAL A 63 28.26 -24.08 15.87
CA VAL A 63 27.61 -22.99 16.62
C VAL A 63 27.44 -21.68 15.83
N ALA A 64 28.15 -21.49 14.71
CA ALA A 64 28.04 -20.28 13.92
C ALA A 64 26.74 -20.22 13.09
N ASP A 65 26.17 -19.03 12.94
CA ASP A 65 25.02 -18.75 12.06
C ASP A 65 25.44 -18.69 10.58
N ARG A 66 26.68 -18.21 10.35
CA ARG A 66 27.33 -18.14 9.03
C ARG A 66 28.79 -18.53 9.14
N VAL A 67 29.32 -19.12 8.07
CA VAL A 67 30.73 -19.53 7.94
C VAL A 67 31.32 -18.86 6.70
N LEU A 68 32.28 -17.96 6.90
CA LEU A 68 33.01 -17.32 5.81
C LEU A 68 34.16 -18.24 5.37
N MET A 69 34.18 -18.65 4.12
CA MET A 69 35.25 -19.47 3.54
C MET A 69 36.19 -18.55 2.78
N ILE A 70 37.38 -18.26 3.34
CA ILE A 70 38.35 -17.39 2.69
C ILE A 70 39.10 -18.18 1.61
N CYS A 71 38.61 -18.07 0.38
CA CYS A 71 39.06 -18.79 -0.79
C CYS A 71 40.31 -18.14 -1.39
N THR A 72 41.48 -18.46 -0.85
CA THR A 72 42.78 -18.27 -1.53
C THR A 72 43.06 -19.45 -2.49
N GLU A 73 44.02 -19.32 -3.39
CA GLU A 73 44.41 -20.42 -4.28
C GLU A 73 44.85 -21.68 -3.49
N PRO A 74 45.66 -21.59 -2.41
CA PRO A 74 45.98 -22.73 -1.55
C PRO A 74 44.76 -23.30 -0.82
N TYR A 75 43.82 -22.46 -0.36
CA TYR A 75 42.59 -22.92 0.28
C TYR A 75 41.75 -23.78 -0.66
N VAL A 76 41.50 -23.28 -1.88
CA VAL A 76 40.71 -23.99 -2.90
C VAL A 76 41.34 -25.33 -3.24
N LYS A 77 42.66 -25.37 -3.43
CA LYS A 77 43.38 -26.60 -3.72
C LYS A 77 43.22 -27.64 -2.59
N LYS A 78 43.37 -27.22 -1.34
CA LYS A 78 43.19 -28.09 -0.16
C LYS A 78 41.77 -28.62 -0.04
N ALA A 79 40.77 -27.77 -0.31
CA ALA A 79 39.36 -28.15 -0.28
C ALA A 79 39.01 -29.19 -1.35
N ASP A 80 39.56 -29.06 -2.56
CA ASP A 80 39.26 -29.95 -3.69
C ASP A 80 40.05 -31.26 -3.70
N ASP A 81 41.32 -31.23 -3.26
CA ASP A 81 42.21 -32.39 -3.35
C ASP A 81 41.83 -33.49 -2.35
N GLY A 82 41.20 -33.15 -1.22
CA GLY A 82 40.63 -34.07 -0.23
C GLY A 82 41.60 -35.14 0.32
N LYS A 83 42.91 -34.97 0.09
CA LYS A 83 43.95 -35.97 0.35
C LYS A 83 45.14 -35.35 1.07
N GLY A 84 45.45 -35.89 2.25
CA GLY A 84 46.61 -35.53 3.08
C GLY A 84 46.23 -34.54 4.18
N GLY A 85 46.64 -34.81 5.42
CA GLY A 85 46.28 -34.04 6.63
C GLY A 85 46.84 -32.62 6.73
N VAL A 86 46.98 -31.91 5.60
CA VAL A 86 47.39 -30.51 5.50
C VAL A 86 46.28 -29.75 4.77
N GLY A 87 45.25 -29.38 5.53
CA GLY A 87 44.02 -28.75 5.03
C GLY A 87 42.77 -29.21 5.78
N TYR A 88 42.92 -29.49 7.08
CA TYR A 88 41.87 -30.07 7.91
C TYR A 88 40.67 -29.11 8.04
N GLU A 89 40.95 -27.80 8.03
CA GLU A 89 39.97 -26.72 8.05
C GLU A 89 39.01 -26.80 6.86
N ALA A 90 39.57 -26.93 5.65
CA ALA A 90 38.81 -27.04 4.41
C ALA A 90 38.05 -28.38 4.31
N MET A 91 38.55 -29.44 4.94
CA MET A 91 37.90 -30.76 4.98
C MET A 91 36.68 -30.78 5.90
N ILE A 92 36.74 -30.19 7.10
CA ILE A 92 35.57 -30.11 8.00
C ILE A 92 34.44 -29.33 7.34
N VAL A 93 34.76 -28.16 6.78
CA VAL A 93 33.77 -27.31 6.12
C VAL A 93 33.13 -28.01 4.93
N THR A 94 33.93 -28.67 4.09
CA THR A 94 33.41 -29.47 2.96
C THR A 94 32.57 -30.66 3.43
N GLY A 95 32.98 -31.34 4.50
CA GLY A 95 32.23 -32.46 5.07
C GLY A 95 30.86 -32.05 5.61
N GLU A 96 30.78 -30.93 6.32
CA GLU A 96 29.52 -30.40 6.85
C GLU A 96 28.60 -29.89 5.72
N LEU A 97 29.17 -29.21 4.73
CA LEU A 97 28.45 -28.76 3.54
C LEU A 97 27.85 -29.92 2.73
N VAL A 98 28.54 -31.07 2.65
CA VAL A 98 28.03 -32.28 1.99
C VAL A 98 26.91 -32.95 2.81
N ARG A 99 26.96 -32.84 4.14
CA ARG A 99 25.90 -33.38 5.03
C ARG A 99 24.60 -32.60 4.92
N ASP A 100 24.67 -31.29 4.67
CA ASP A 100 23.50 -30.42 4.49
C ASP A 100 23.63 -29.56 3.23
N LEU A 101 23.42 -30.18 2.06
CA LEU A 101 23.56 -29.53 0.74
C LEU A 101 22.66 -28.31 0.54
N GLY A 102 21.55 -28.20 1.29
CA GLY A 102 20.56 -27.13 1.19
C GLY A 102 20.85 -25.91 2.07
N THR A 103 21.86 -25.97 2.95
CA THR A 103 22.15 -24.88 3.87
C THR A 103 22.69 -23.63 3.17
N SER A 104 22.29 -22.43 3.61
CA SER A 104 22.89 -21.15 3.19
C SER A 104 24.01 -20.67 4.13
N LYS A 105 24.44 -21.52 5.06
CA LYS A 105 25.41 -21.21 6.12
C LYS A 105 26.79 -20.82 5.61
N PHE A 106 27.25 -21.42 4.51
CA PHE A 106 28.60 -21.22 3.98
C PHE A 106 28.64 -20.15 2.90
N ILE A 107 29.43 -19.09 3.14
CA ILE A 107 29.62 -17.94 2.25
C ILE A 107 31.06 -17.94 1.74
N PRO A 108 31.30 -18.19 0.44
CA PRO A 108 32.64 -18.06 -0.15
C PRO A 108 33.07 -16.59 -0.23
N VAL A 109 34.30 -16.31 0.20
CA VAL A 109 34.94 -14.99 0.14
C VAL A 109 36.25 -15.11 -0.64
N ILE A 110 36.34 -14.51 -1.82
CA ILE A 110 37.52 -14.61 -2.66
C ILE A 110 38.62 -13.68 -2.14
N ARG A 111 39.83 -14.24 -2.03
CA ARG A 111 41.06 -13.51 -1.75
C ARG A 111 42.19 -14.03 -2.63
N GLN A 112 42.03 -13.92 -3.94
CA GLN A 112 42.97 -14.46 -4.95
C GLN A 112 43.71 -13.34 -5.67
N LYS A 113 44.85 -13.66 -6.30
CA LYS A 113 45.56 -12.71 -7.18
C LYS A 113 45.19 -12.92 -8.65
N SER A 114 44.65 -14.08 -8.99
CA SER A 114 44.17 -14.41 -10.34
C SER A 114 42.95 -13.59 -10.72
N THR A 115 42.87 -13.14 -11.98
CA THR A 115 41.68 -12.49 -12.55
C THR A 115 40.51 -13.47 -12.71
N ASN A 116 40.80 -14.77 -12.78
CA ASN A 116 39.79 -15.82 -12.80
C ASN A 116 39.64 -16.35 -11.39
N ALA A 117 38.58 -15.92 -10.72
CA ALA A 117 38.20 -16.43 -9.42
C ALA A 117 37.95 -17.94 -9.47
N THR A 118 38.58 -18.66 -8.55
CA THR A 118 38.41 -20.10 -8.37
C THR A 118 37.74 -20.34 -7.02
N LEU A 119 36.73 -21.21 -6.99
CA LEU A 119 36.06 -21.64 -5.76
C LEU A 119 36.23 -23.14 -5.59
N PRO A 120 36.15 -23.69 -4.35
CA PRO A 120 36.05 -25.12 -4.15
C PRO A 120 34.85 -25.69 -4.91
N LYS A 121 34.99 -26.89 -5.48
CA LYS A 121 33.92 -27.56 -6.26
C LYS A 121 32.63 -27.72 -5.48
N SER A 122 32.70 -27.81 -4.16
CA SER A 122 31.54 -27.96 -3.28
C SER A 122 30.67 -26.71 -3.20
N VAL A 123 31.21 -25.52 -3.50
CA VAL A 123 30.51 -24.23 -3.44
C VAL A 123 30.58 -23.43 -4.75
N CYS A 124 31.06 -24.02 -5.85
CA CYS A 124 31.33 -23.30 -7.10
C CYS A 124 30.08 -22.68 -7.76
N THR A 125 28.88 -23.15 -7.42
CA THR A 125 27.60 -22.63 -7.91
C THR A 125 26.95 -21.61 -6.97
N ARG A 126 27.56 -21.35 -5.80
CA ARG A 126 27.01 -20.44 -4.78
C ARG A 126 27.46 -19.01 -5.03
N PHE A 127 26.62 -18.05 -4.65
CA PHE A 127 27.01 -16.65 -4.60
C PHE A 127 28.19 -16.46 -3.63
N TYR A 128 29.09 -15.55 -3.99
CA TYR A 128 30.31 -15.27 -3.25
C TYR A 128 30.52 -13.75 -3.11
N ILE A 129 31.39 -13.36 -2.18
CA ILE A 129 31.89 -11.98 -2.07
C ILE A 129 33.34 -11.97 -2.54
N ASP A 130 33.74 -10.97 -3.31
CA ASP A 130 35.13 -10.81 -3.74
C ASP A 130 35.81 -9.66 -3.00
N LEU A 131 36.74 -10.00 -2.09
CA LEU A 131 37.54 -9.02 -1.33
C LEU A 131 39.00 -8.98 -1.80
N SER A 132 39.28 -9.48 -3.01
CA SER A 132 40.64 -9.48 -3.57
C SER A 132 41.08 -8.12 -4.12
N ASP A 133 40.15 -7.33 -4.66
CA ASP A 133 40.41 -6.03 -5.26
C ASP A 133 40.21 -4.89 -4.25
N SER A 134 41.27 -4.09 -4.05
CA SER A 134 41.24 -2.92 -3.16
C SER A 134 40.25 -1.84 -3.61
N GLN A 135 39.94 -1.72 -4.91
CA GLN A 135 39.04 -0.68 -5.40
C GLN A 135 37.58 -0.98 -5.04
N ASN A 136 37.20 -2.26 -5.05
CA ASN A 136 35.84 -2.72 -4.80
C ASN A 136 35.65 -3.26 -3.37
N PHE A 137 36.70 -3.23 -2.54
CA PHE A 137 36.70 -3.82 -1.20
C PHE A 137 35.55 -3.29 -0.33
N ASP A 138 35.35 -1.98 -0.27
CA ASP A 138 34.36 -1.38 0.64
C ASP A 138 32.92 -1.71 0.21
N GLU A 139 32.62 -1.71 -1.09
CA GLU A 139 31.32 -2.09 -1.63
C GLU A 139 31.01 -3.58 -1.36
N GLN A 140 31.97 -4.45 -1.63
CA GLN A 140 31.84 -5.89 -1.41
C GLN A 140 31.76 -6.23 0.09
N PHE A 141 32.48 -5.49 0.93
CA PHE A 141 32.39 -5.62 2.38
C PHE A 141 31.04 -5.14 2.92
N GLU A 142 30.46 -4.06 2.36
CA GLU A 142 29.11 -3.62 2.72
C GLU A 142 28.05 -4.68 2.37
N LEU A 143 28.15 -5.29 1.18
CA LEU A 143 27.27 -6.40 0.79
C LEU A 143 27.37 -7.57 1.76
N LEU A 144 28.59 -7.94 2.18
CA LEU A 144 28.82 -8.97 3.18
C LEU A 144 28.16 -8.62 4.52
N LEU A 145 28.34 -7.38 5.02
CA LEU A 145 27.72 -6.95 6.27
C LEU A 145 26.20 -7.02 6.22
N ARG A 146 25.59 -6.59 5.11
CA ARG A 146 24.13 -6.63 4.91
C ARG A 146 23.60 -8.07 4.93
N GLU A 147 24.30 -9.01 4.29
CA GLU A 147 23.95 -10.43 4.34
C GLU A 147 24.04 -10.99 5.77
N LEU A 148 25.14 -10.70 6.49
CA LEU A 148 25.35 -11.20 7.85
C LEU A 148 24.30 -10.65 8.85
N HIS A 149 23.83 -9.42 8.64
CA HIS A 149 22.75 -8.79 9.42
C HIS A 149 21.34 -9.11 8.91
N GLN A 150 21.18 -9.90 7.85
CA GLN A 150 19.89 -10.18 7.19
C GLN A 150 19.12 -8.92 6.76
N LYS A 151 19.85 -7.87 6.34
CA LYS A 151 19.30 -6.59 5.87
C LYS A 151 19.65 -6.36 4.39
N PRO A 152 18.98 -7.05 3.45
CA PRO A 152 19.29 -6.93 2.02
C PRO A 152 19.08 -5.50 1.51
N VAL A 153 19.88 -5.09 0.52
CA VAL A 153 19.77 -3.77 -0.15
C VAL A 153 18.36 -3.49 -0.66
N VAL A 154 17.73 -4.54 -1.18
CA VAL A 154 16.35 -4.53 -1.66
C VAL A 154 15.62 -5.60 -0.87
N SER A 155 14.83 -5.19 0.12
CA SER A 155 13.90 -6.09 0.79
C SER A 155 12.86 -6.53 -0.23
N LYS A 156 12.61 -7.84 -0.32
CA LYS A 156 11.47 -8.36 -1.09
C LYS A 156 10.23 -7.58 -0.64
N PRO A 157 9.50 -6.91 -1.55
CA PRO A 157 8.29 -6.21 -1.15
C PRO A 157 7.31 -7.20 -0.54
N SER A 158 6.43 -6.71 0.34
CA SER A 158 5.31 -7.52 0.83
C SER A 158 4.60 -8.16 -0.36
N LEU A 159 4.32 -9.46 -0.27
CA LEU A 159 3.66 -10.18 -1.34
C LEU A 159 2.33 -9.49 -1.66
N GLY A 160 2.21 -8.94 -2.86
CA GLY A 160 0.96 -8.36 -3.33
C GLY A 160 -0.15 -9.44 -3.36
N LYS A 161 -1.41 -9.01 -3.18
CA LYS A 161 -2.55 -9.93 -3.33
C LYS A 161 -2.58 -10.43 -4.78
N ASN A 162 -2.88 -11.70 -4.98
CA ASN A 162 -2.94 -12.30 -6.31
C ASN A 162 -4.07 -11.61 -7.13
N PRO A 163 -3.77 -10.96 -8.27
CA PRO A 163 -4.78 -10.27 -9.07
C PRO A 163 -5.83 -11.21 -9.69
N PHE A 164 -5.63 -12.53 -9.61
CA PHE A 164 -6.53 -13.57 -10.11
C PHE A 164 -7.06 -14.51 -9.02
N SER A 165 -6.79 -14.25 -7.72
CA SER A 165 -7.44 -15.07 -6.69
C SER A 165 -8.94 -14.81 -6.76
N LYS A 166 -9.71 -15.80 -7.22
CA LYS A 166 -11.18 -15.83 -7.21
C LYS A 166 -11.78 -15.90 -5.80
N GLN A 167 -11.16 -15.22 -4.85
CA GLN A 167 -11.75 -14.95 -3.55
C GLN A 167 -11.73 -13.43 -3.36
N PRO A 168 -12.90 -12.76 -3.43
CA PRO A 168 -12.98 -11.39 -2.95
C PRO A 168 -12.36 -11.35 -1.56
N SER A 169 -11.46 -10.40 -1.31
CA SER A 169 -10.87 -10.22 0.02
C SER A 169 -11.92 -9.86 1.09
N GLY A 170 -13.20 -9.77 0.71
CA GLY A 170 -14.38 -9.67 1.58
C GLY A 170 -15.24 -10.94 1.73
N ILE A 171 -14.77 -12.15 1.40
CA ILE A 171 -15.46 -13.36 1.89
C ILE A 171 -15.30 -13.40 3.41
N GLU A 172 -16.42 -13.52 4.15
CA GLU A 172 -16.45 -13.60 5.62
C GLU A 172 -15.31 -14.51 6.13
N THR A 173 -14.29 -13.90 6.74
CA THR A 173 -13.28 -14.67 7.46
C THR A 173 -13.99 -15.33 8.66
N PRO A 174 -13.85 -16.64 8.88
CA PRO A 174 -14.40 -17.29 10.07
C PRO A 174 -13.95 -16.53 11.32
N ALA A 175 -14.88 -16.22 12.22
CA ALA A 175 -14.54 -15.53 13.46
C ALA A 175 -13.52 -16.37 14.24
N ILE A 176 -12.28 -15.90 14.32
CA ILE A 176 -11.31 -16.48 15.25
C ILE A 176 -11.71 -15.95 16.62
N ILE A 177 -12.44 -16.76 17.38
CA ILE A 177 -12.79 -16.47 18.78
C ILE A 177 -11.52 -16.65 19.61
N ASN A 178 -10.61 -15.67 19.56
CA ASN A 178 -9.59 -15.51 20.59
C ASN A 178 -10.18 -14.65 21.72
N SER A 179 -9.71 -14.89 22.94
CA SER A 179 -10.11 -14.12 24.13
C SER A 179 -9.99 -12.62 23.86
N PRO A 180 -10.90 -11.77 24.38
CA PRO A 180 -10.91 -10.35 24.06
C PRO A 180 -9.58 -9.72 24.48
N GLU A 181 -8.77 -9.34 23.49
CA GLU A 181 -7.59 -8.53 23.74
C GLU A 181 -8.04 -7.18 24.33
N PRO A 182 -7.26 -6.57 25.23
CA PRO A 182 -7.59 -5.26 25.79
C PRO A 182 -7.74 -4.26 24.64
N ILE A 183 -8.92 -3.62 24.54
CA ILE A 183 -9.17 -2.63 23.49
C ILE A 183 -8.12 -1.53 23.62
N PRO A 184 -7.25 -1.34 22.61
CA PRO A 184 -6.17 -0.38 22.70
C PRO A 184 -6.73 1.03 22.86
N ASP A 185 -6.04 1.84 23.67
CA ASP A 185 -6.39 3.25 23.87
C ASP A 185 -5.80 4.08 22.73
N LEU A 186 -6.58 4.22 21.65
CA LEU A 186 -6.15 4.95 20.45
C LEU A 186 -6.01 6.46 20.69
N SER A 187 -6.40 6.97 21.86
CA SER A 187 -6.29 8.39 22.21
C SER A 187 -4.91 8.81 22.73
N LYS A 188 -4.03 7.86 23.09
CA LYS A 188 -2.76 8.13 23.79
C LYS A 188 -1.48 8.00 22.97
N SER A 189 -1.49 7.29 21.85
CA SER A 189 -0.36 7.28 20.91
C SER A 189 -0.47 8.50 20.01
N LYS A 190 0.64 9.20 19.70
CA LYS A 190 0.71 10.02 18.48
C LYS A 190 0.22 9.13 17.34
N LEU A 191 -0.99 9.39 16.83
CA LEU A 191 -1.78 8.42 16.08
C LEU A 191 -1.05 8.04 14.78
N ASP A 192 -0.44 6.86 14.78
CA ASP A 192 -0.03 6.22 13.54
C ASP A 192 -1.31 5.69 12.86
N VAL A 193 -1.68 6.33 11.76
CA VAL A 193 -2.90 6.02 11.00
C VAL A 193 -2.91 4.57 10.50
N VAL A 194 -1.73 4.00 10.21
CA VAL A 194 -1.58 2.60 9.80
C VAL A 194 -1.91 1.64 10.95
N SER A 195 -1.47 1.95 12.17
CA SER A 195 -1.81 1.18 13.38
C SER A 195 -3.33 1.18 13.64
N ILE A 196 -4.01 2.32 13.46
CA ILE A 196 -5.47 2.42 13.59
C ILE A 196 -6.14 1.50 12.57
N TYR A 197 -5.71 1.56 11.31
CA TYR A 197 -6.23 0.73 10.23
C TYR A 197 -6.15 -0.76 10.58
N ASN A 198 -4.95 -1.23 10.95
CA ASN A 198 -4.72 -2.63 11.29
C ASN A 198 -5.53 -3.09 12.50
N THR A 199 -5.64 -2.22 13.52
CA THR A 199 -6.46 -2.49 14.72
C THR A 199 -7.93 -2.62 14.37
N ALA A 200 -8.46 -1.66 13.59
CA ALA A 200 -9.85 -1.67 13.15
C ALA A 200 -10.14 -2.90 12.29
N LEU A 201 -9.27 -3.24 11.35
CA LEU A 201 -9.40 -4.40 10.49
C LEU A 201 -9.39 -5.70 11.29
N GLY A 202 -8.53 -5.81 12.31
CA GLY A 202 -8.51 -6.94 13.23
C GLY A 202 -9.82 -7.10 14.01
N ILE A 203 -10.31 -6.01 14.61
CA ILE A 203 -11.59 -5.98 15.35
C ILE A 203 -12.76 -6.38 14.44
N ALA A 204 -12.83 -5.80 13.23
CA ALA A 204 -13.87 -6.11 12.25
C ALA A 204 -13.80 -7.59 11.84
N ARG A 205 -12.61 -8.12 11.51
CA ARG A 205 -12.43 -9.54 11.17
C ARG A 205 -12.83 -10.48 12.31
N GLN A 206 -12.60 -10.11 13.56
CA GLN A 206 -13.05 -10.85 14.74
C GLN A 206 -14.58 -10.76 14.99
N GLY A 207 -15.25 -9.76 14.41
CA GLY A 207 -16.67 -9.54 14.61
C GLY A 207 -17.03 -8.86 15.94
N ASP A 208 -16.07 -8.19 16.59
CA ASP A 208 -16.29 -7.51 17.88
C ASP A 208 -16.89 -6.11 17.68
N LEU A 209 -18.23 -6.05 17.67
CA LEU A 209 -18.98 -4.80 17.56
C LEU A 209 -18.80 -3.86 18.77
N ILE A 210 -18.47 -4.38 19.94
CA ILE A 210 -18.30 -3.58 21.16
C ILE A 210 -16.98 -2.83 21.06
N ALA A 211 -15.89 -3.55 20.74
CA ALA A 211 -14.59 -2.93 20.48
C ALA A 211 -14.66 -1.94 19.33
N TRP A 212 -15.36 -2.27 18.24
CA TRP A 212 -15.57 -1.39 17.10
C TRP A 212 -16.22 -0.06 17.47
N ARG A 213 -17.33 -0.10 18.22
CA ARG A 213 -18.01 1.11 18.70
C ARG A 213 -17.11 1.93 19.62
N LYS A 214 -16.30 1.27 20.46
CA LYS A 214 -15.39 1.93 21.39
C LYS A 214 -14.27 2.67 20.65
N ILE A 215 -13.64 2.05 19.64
CA ILE A 215 -12.57 2.72 18.86
C ILE A 215 -13.11 3.91 18.07
N ILE A 216 -14.31 3.81 17.48
CA ILE A 216 -14.96 4.94 16.80
C ILE A 216 -15.23 6.08 17.80
N GLN A 217 -15.72 5.75 19.00
CA GLN A 217 -15.98 6.76 20.03
C GLN A 217 -14.69 7.44 20.51
N GLN A 218 -13.59 6.70 20.67
CA GLN A 218 -12.29 7.25 21.04
C GLN A 218 -11.75 8.23 19.99
N ILE A 219 -12.01 7.99 18.70
CA ILE A 219 -11.52 8.83 17.60
C ILE A 219 -12.41 10.05 17.33
N ARG A 220 -13.74 9.93 17.48
CA ARG A 220 -14.68 11.03 17.21
C ARG A 220 -14.41 12.28 18.05
N GLN A 221 -14.00 12.13 19.32
CA GLN A 221 -13.80 13.29 20.21
C GLN A 221 -12.58 14.13 19.82
N PRO A 222 -11.38 13.57 19.61
CA PRO A 222 -10.23 14.30 19.07
C PRO A 222 -10.54 15.00 17.74
N ILE A 223 -11.12 14.28 16.78
CA ILE A 223 -11.49 14.85 15.47
C ILE A 223 -12.38 16.09 15.64
N ARG A 224 -13.38 16.02 16.52
CA ARG A 224 -14.26 17.16 16.80
C ARG A 224 -13.49 18.36 17.37
N GLN A 225 -12.56 18.15 18.28
CA GLN A 225 -11.77 19.24 18.84
C GLN A 225 -10.87 19.87 17.77
N ASP A 226 -10.19 19.03 16.99
CA ASP A 226 -9.24 19.46 15.97
C ASP A 226 -9.94 20.19 14.83
N ILE A 227 -11.12 19.73 14.39
CA ILE A 227 -11.88 20.39 13.32
C ILE A 227 -12.45 21.74 13.75
N LEU A 228 -12.86 21.88 15.01
CA LEU A 228 -13.30 23.17 15.56
C LEU A 228 -12.11 24.14 15.74
N ALA A 229 -10.94 23.62 16.10
CA ALA A 229 -9.70 24.40 16.13
C ALA A 229 -9.28 24.84 14.71
N TRP A 230 -9.38 23.95 13.72
CA TRP A 230 -9.19 24.27 12.31
C TRP A 230 -10.18 25.35 11.84
N ARG A 231 -11.48 25.21 12.13
CA ARG A 231 -12.52 26.21 11.81
C ARG A 231 -12.21 27.57 12.40
N SER A 232 -11.76 27.60 13.65
CA SER A 232 -11.42 28.85 14.36
C SER A 232 -10.22 29.55 13.71
N ARG A 233 -9.21 28.78 13.26
CA ARG A 233 -8.11 29.32 12.45
C ARG A 233 -8.64 29.82 11.11
N ALA A 234 -9.48 29.06 10.43
CA ALA A 234 -10.07 29.41 9.14
C ALA A 234 -10.83 30.76 9.19
N ASP A 235 -11.54 31.05 10.28
CA ASP A 235 -12.22 32.35 10.48
C ASP A 235 -11.28 33.57 10.50
N THR A 236 -9.99 33.35 10.77
CA THR A 236 -8.98 34.42 10.78
C THR A 236 -8.31 34.64 9.42
N PHE A 237 -8.58 33.77 8.43
CA PHE A 237 -7.96 33.87 7.10
C PHE A 237 -8.40 35.17 6.41
N ARG A 238 -7.42 35.99 6.02
CA ARG A 238 -7.62 37.14 5.13
C ARG A 238 -6.53 37.09 4.06
N ASN A 239 -6.94 37.15 2.79
CA ASN A 239 -6.06 37.34 1.63
C ASN A 239 -4.88 36.36 1.56
N LEU A 240 -5.13 35.06 1.42
CA LEU A 240 -4.11 34.12 0.94
C LEU A 240 -4.23 33.93 -0.57
N ASP A 241 -3.14 33.50 -1.20
CA ASP A 241 -3.21 32.96 -2.54
C ASP A 241 -3.96 31.60 -2.55
N ASP A 242 -4.39 31.17 -3.75
CA ASP A 242 -5.23 29.98 -3.88
C ASP A 242 -4.49 28.69 -3.49
N GLU A 243 -3.16 28.61 -3.64
CA GLU A 243 -2.37 27.41 -3.29
C GLU A 243 -2.24 27.23 -1.78
N GLU A 244 -1.98 28.31 -1.04
CA GLU A 244 -1.92 28.27 0.42
C GLU A 244 -3.27 27.88 1.02
N PHE A 245 -4.37 28.38 0.45
CA PHE A 245 -5.71 28.00 0.88
C PHE A 245 -6.00 26.51 0.61
N GLN A 246 -5.57 25.97 -0.53
CA GLN A 246 -5.72 24.55 -0.85
C GLN A 246 -4.97 23.65 0.13
N ARG A 247 -3.71 23.99 0.46
CA ARG A 247 -2.95 23.25 1.49
C ARG A 247 -3.65 23.29 2.84
N PHE A 248 -4.17 24.46 3.22
CA PHE A 248 -4.93 24.60 4.46
C PHE A 248 -6.21 23.76 4.49
N VAL A 249 -6.91 23.63 3.37
CA VAL A 249 -8.06 22.73 3.22
C VAL A 249 -7.62 21.27 3.36
N LEU A 250 -6.54 20.85 2.69
CA LEU A 250 -6.02 19.49 2.79
C LEU A 250 -5.60 19.11 4.23
N ASP A 251 -4.98 20.04 4.96
CA ASP A 251 -4.67 19.88 6.39
C ASP A 251 -5.95 19.63 7.20
N GLY A 252 -7.03 20.36 6.89
CA GLY A 252 -8.34 20.16 7.51
C GLY A 252 -8.91 18.79 7.21
N ILE A 253 -8.82 18.33 5.96
CA ILE A 253 -9.33 17.00 5.56
C ILE A 253 -8.53 15.91 6.28
N SER A 254 -7.22 16.10 6.45
CA SER A 254 -6.32 15.15 7.13
C SER A 254 -6.70 14.88 8.60
N ILE A 255 -7.44 15.79 9.24
CA ILE A 255 -8.00 15.56 10.59
C ILE A 255 -8.92 14.32 10.60
N TYR A 256 -9.59 14.02 9.49
CA TYR A 256 -10.50 12.89 9.37
C TYR A 256 -9.81 11.56 8.97
N SER A 257 -8.51 11.55 8.66
CA SER A 257 -7.80 10.31 8.25
C SER A 257 -7.99 9.13 9.23
N PRO A 258 -8.00 9.31 10.56
CA PRO A 258 -8.31 8.22 11.50
C PRO A 258 -9.70 7.61 11.31
N LEU A 259 -10.72 8.44 11.05
CA LEU A 259 -12.09 7.98 10.81
C LEU A 259 -12.20 7.29 9.45
N PHE A 260 -11.55 7.83 8.42
CA PHE A 260 -11.47 7.20 7.11
C PHE A 260 -10.89 5.79 7.22
N CYS A 261 -9.78 5.63 7.93
CA CYS A 261 -9.13 4.33 8.09
C CYS A 261 -10.03 3.29 8.74
N ILE A 262 -10.76 3.65 9.81
CA ILE A 262 -11.73 2.73 10.42
C ILE A 262 -12.79 2.35 9.39
N ALA A 263 -13.37 3.32 8.68
CA ALA A 263 -14.40 3.06 7.68
C ALA A 263 -13.93 2.12 6.57
N LEU A 264 -12.74 2.38 6.00
CA LEU A 264 -12.13 1.55 4.95
C LEU A 264 -11.82 0.13 5.46
N ALA A 265 -11.33 -0.01 6.69
CA ALA A 265 -11.10 -1.31 7.32
C ALA A 265 -12.41 -2.11 7.50
N GLY A 266 -13.51 -1.42 7.78
CA GLY A 266 -14.85 -2.01 7.85
C GLY A 266 -15.26 -2.62 6.52
N VAL A 267 -15.05 -1.89 5.41
CA VAL A 267 -15.29 -2.41 4.06
C VAL A 267 -14.34 -3.57 3.74
N GLU A 268 -13.03 -3.42 3.95
CA GLU A 268 -12.07 -4.50 3.66
C GLU A 268 -12.39 -5.79 4.46
N SER A 269 -12.99 -5.68 5.65
CA SER A 269 -13.35 -6.85 6.44
C SER A 269 -14.38 -7.77 5.77
N GLY A 270 -15.14 -7.28 4.80
CA GLY A 270 -16.21 -8.01 4.12
C GLY A 270 -17.45 -8.29 4.97
N ARG A 271 -17.54 -7.73 6.18
CA ARG A 271 -18.66 -7.96 7.09
C ARG A 271 -19.66 -6.81 7.06
N GLU A 272 -20.89 -7.11 6.66
CA GLU A 272 -21.99 -6.15 6.55
C GLU A 272 -22.24 -5.34 7.85
N LYS A 273 -21.96 -5.91 9.02
CA LYS A 273 -22.17 -5.18 10.30
C LYS A 273 -21.16 -4.05 10.54
N PHE A 274 -20.07 -4.01 9.78
CA PHE A 274 -18.95 -3.06 9.94
C PHE A 274 -18.84 -2.08 8.77
N ASP A 275 -19.68 -2.21 7.74
CA ASP A 275 -19.65 -1.37 6.54
C ASP A 275 -20.63 -0.18 6.57
N ASN A 276 -21.23 0.14 7.73
CA ASN A 276 -22.24 1.20 7.84
C ASN A 276 -21.65 2.61 7.66
N GLN A 277 -21.48 3.02 6.40
CA GLN A 277 -20.85 4.28 6.02
C GLN A 277 -21.80 5.47 5.98
N ILE A 278 -23.12 5.26 6.03
CA ILE A 278 -24.11 6.34 6.04
C ILE A 278 -23.94 7.20 7.30
N SER A 279 -23.74 6.56 8.46
CA SER A 279 -23.52 7.30 9.71
C SER A 279 -22.20 8.08 9.72
N VAL A 280 -21.18 7.58 9.02
CA VAL A 280 -19.89 8.26 8.91
C VAL A 280 -20.02 9.50 8.05
N ILE A 281 -20.70 9.39 6.91
CA ILE A 281 -20.88 10.55 6.02
C ILE A 281 -21.84 11.60 6.62
N ASP A 282 -22.87 11.19 7.37
CA ASP A 282 -23.71 12.12 8.14
C ASP A 282 -22.89 12.90 9.18
N ASP A 283 -22.02 12.22 9.94
CA ASP A 283 -21.13 12.87 10.91
C ASP A 283 -20.14 13.85 10.24
N ILE A 284 -19.73 13.54 9.00
CA ILE A 284 -18.84 14.38 8.19
C ILE A 284 -19.59 15.61 7.65
N ILE A 285 -20.76 15.44 7.05
CA ILE A 285 -21.55 16.51 6.44
C ILE A 285 -22.14 17.44 7.50
N TYR A 286 -22.51 16.89 8.66
CA TYR A 286 -23.09 17.65 9.78
C TYR A 286 -22.24 17.55 11.06
N PRO A 287 -21.01 18.10 11.08
CA PRO A 287 -20.17 18.04 12.26
C PRO A 287 -20.86 18.77 13.43
N LYS A 288 -20.84 18.13 14.61
CA LYS A 288 -21.44 18.69 15.81
C LYS A 288 -20.74 19.98 16.24
N ASP A 289 -21.52 21.02 16.48
CA ASP A 289 -21.10 22.41 16.81
C ASP A 289 -20.46 23.17 15.63
N TRP A 290 -20.62 22.69 14.39
CA TRP A 290 -20.14 23.43 13.23
C TRP A 290 -20.87 24.76 13.05
N LYS A 291 -20.12 25.81 12.72
CA LYS A 291 -20.67 27.15 12.45
C LYS A 291 -20.94 27.30 10.96
N TRP A 292 -22.21 27.42 10.61
CA TRP A 292 -22.71 27.57 9.23
C TRP A 292 -22.77 29.03 8.74
N ASN A 293 -21.95 29.91 9.30
CA ASN A 293 -21.84 31.31 8.91
C ASN A 293 -20.39 31.69 8.60
N GLY A 294 -20.22 32.71 7.76
CA GLY A 294 -18.90 33.17 7.31
C GLY A 294 -18.70 32.97 5.82
N LEU A 295 -17.43 32.83 5.41
CA LEU A 295 -17.04 32.62 4.01
C LEU A 295 -17.54 31.26 3.51
N THR A 296 -18.23 31.23 2.37
CA THR A 296 -18.86 30.02 1.80
C THR A 296 -17.87 28.86 1.68
N LYS A 297 -16.67 29.12 1.11
CA LYS A 297 -15.57 28.14 0.99
C LYS A 297 -15.16 27.48 2.32
N ILE A 298 -15.36 28.14 3.46
CA ILE A 298 -15.05 27.59 4.78
C ILE A 298 -16.28 26.93 5.39
N VAL A 299 -17.45 27.56 5.27
CA VAL A 299 -18.72 27.02 5.78
C VAL A 299 -19.01 25.64 5.16
N ASN A 300 -18.75 25.49 3.87
CA ASN A 300 -19.01 24.29 3.07
C ASN A 300 -17.83 23.29 3.06
N PHE A 301 -16.81 23.51 3.90
CA PHE A 301 -15.69 22.57 4.11
C PHE A 301 -16.12 21.11 4.40
N PRO A 302 -17.18 20.84 5.18
CA PRO A 302 -17.68 19.47 5.39
C PRO A 302 -17.95 18.70 4.08
N TYR A 303 -18.40 19.36 3.01
CA TYR A 303 -18.60 18.71 1.72
C TYR A 303 -17.28 18.31 1.05
N SER A 304 -16.18 19.04 1.27
CA SER A 304 -14.85 18.67 0.78
C SER A 304 -14.32 17.41 1.48
N VAL A 305 -14.59 17.26 2.78
CA VAL A 305 -14.28 16.03 3.52
C VAL A 305 -15.13 14.88 3.00
N ALA A 306 -16.42 15.10 2.76
CA ALA A 306 -17.32 14.11 2.18
C ALA A 306 -16.90 13.69 0.76
N PHE A 307 -16.40 14.62 -0.05
CA PHE A 307 -15.86 14.37 -1.39
C PHE A 307 -14.67 13.40 -1.37
N VAL A 308 -13.70 13.63 -0.49
CA VAL A 308 -12.58 12.70 -0.33
C VAL A 308 -13.06 11.36 0.22
N TYR A 309 -13.91 11.38 1.24
CA TYR A 309 -14.40 10.17 1.88
C TYR A 309 -15.16 9.26 0.93
N GLN A 310 -16.13 9.78 0.17
CA GLN A 310 -16.93 8.98 -0.75
C GLN A 310 -16.07 8.37 -1.86
N ALA A 311 -15.03 9.10 -2.32
CA ALA A 311 -14.08 8.59 -3.30
C ALA A 311 -13.22 7.45 -2.73
N LEU A 312 -12.67 7.62 -1.51
CA LEU A 312 -11.91 6.57 -0.84
C LEU A 312 -12.75 5.32 -0.56
N HIS A 313 -13.98 5.51 -0.09
CA HIS A 313 -14.93 4.44 0.14
C HIS A 313 -15.26 3.68 -1.16
N GLY A 314 -15.52 4.44 -2.23
CA GLY A 314 -15.77 3.90 -3.54
C GLY A 314 -14.60 3.06 -4.05
N ALA A 315 -13.39 3.61 -3.95
CA ALA A 315 -12.15 2.96 -4.35
C ALA A 315 -11.87 1.68 -3.57
N ILE A 316 -12.02 1.67 -2.23
CA ILE A 316 -11.77 0.44 -1.44
C ILE A 316 -12.79 -0.65 -1.79
N GLY A 317 -14.05 -0.27 -2.07
CA GLY A 317 -15.07 -1.22 -2.52
C GLY A 317 -14.71 -1.83 -3.86
N ILE A 318 -14.24 -1.04 -4.85
CA ILE A 318 -13.71 -1.59 -6.11
C ILE A 318 -12.52 -2.52 -5.84
N PHE A 319 -11.53 -2.02 -5.12
CA PHE A 319 -10.25 -2.70 -4.86
C PHE A 319 -10.44 -4.06 -4.16
N THR A 320 -11.45 -4.15 -3.29
CA THR A 320 -11.76 -5.39 -2.54
C THR A 320 -12.83 -6.27 -3.23
N GLY A 321 -13.29 -5.90 -4.42
CA GLY A 321 -14.29 -6.64 -5.18
C GLY A 321 -15.71 -6.56 -4.58
N GLN A 322 -16.05 -5.42 -4.00
CA GLN A 322 -17.30 -5.12 -3.30
C GLN A 322 -17.97 -3.85 -3.86
N LEU A 323 -18.06 -3.72 -5.20
CA LEU A 323 -18.64 -2.56 -5.90
C LEU A 323 -20.06 -2.23 -5.41
N LYS A 324 -20.86 -3.24 -5.05
CA LYS A 324 -22.20 -3.05 -4.48
C LYS A 324 -22.21 -2.12 -3.27
N ILE A 325 -21.22 -2.23 -2.37
CA ILE A 325 -21.11 -1.39 -1.17
C ILE A 325 -20.83 0.06 -1.59
N SER A 326 -19.91 0.27 -2.55
CA SER A 326 -19.63 1.59 -3.12
C SER A 326 -20.88 2.27 -3.67
N ILE A 327 -21.67 1.53 -4.47
CA ILE A 327 -22.89 2.05 -5.11
C ILE A 327 -24.02 2.27 -4.09
N LYS A 328 -24.11 1.44 -3.04
CA LYS A 328 -25.05 1.63 -1.92
C LYS A 328 -24.82 2.98 -1.23
N LEU A 329 -23.57 3.39 -0.99
CA LEU A 329 -23.30 4.71 -0.42
C LEU A 329 -23.69 5.83 -1.40
N ALA A 330 -23.29 5.73 -2.67
CA ALA A 330 -23.60 6.72 -3.70
C ALA A 330 -25.11 6.94 -3.88
N THR A 331 -25.91 5.88 -3.78
CA THR A 331 -27.39 5.93 -3.93
C THR A 331 -28.14 6.23 -2.63
N SER A 332 -27.45 6.23 -1.48
CA SER A 332 -28.05 6.59 -0.19
C SER A 332 -28.52 8.04 -0.19
N ARG A 333 -29.67 8.29 0.44
CA ARG A 333 -30.36 9.58 0.38
C ARG A 333 -30.04 10.46 1.59
N PHE A 334 -29.58 11.68 1.31
CA PHE A 334 -29.20 12.69 2.30
C PHE A 334 -30.05 13.95 2.15
N GLU A 335 -30.26 14.67 3.24
CA GLU A 335 -30.91 15.99 3.22
C GLU A 335 -29.89 17.04 2.75
N GLN A 336 -30.34 18.12 2.14
CA GLN A 336 -29.48 19.28 1.90
C GLN A 336 -29.76 20.31 2.99
N GLN A 337 -28.77 21.08 3.43
CA GLN A 337 -29.00 22.06 4.49
C GLN A 337 -30.12 23.07 4.22
N VAL A 338 -30.31 23.40 2.95
CA VAL A 338 -31.24 24.44 2.50
C VAL A 338 -32.54 23.85 1.95
N SER A 339 -32.66 22.50 1.88
CA SER A 339 -33.83 21.83 1.32
C SER A 339 -34.20 20.57 2.11
N SER A 340 -35.49 20.40 2.40
CA SER A 340 -36.03 19.18 3.01
C SER A 340 -36.09 17.99 2.04
N GLU A 341 -35.75 18.20 0.77
CA GLU A 341 -35.73 17.15 -0.25
C GLU A 341 -34.51 16.24 -0.05
N LYS A 342 -34.77 14.93 0.10
CA LYS A 342 -33.73 13.91 0.19
C LYS A 342 -33.30 13.45 -1.20
N LYS A 343 -32.03 13.68 -1.56
CA LYS A 343 -31.46 13.26 -2.84
C LYS A 343 -30.36 12.21 -2.63
N PRO A 344 -30.10 11.33 -3.61
CA PRO A 344 -28.95 10.43 -3.56
C PRO A 344 -27.63 11.20 -3.43
N LEU A 345 -26.63 10.66 -2.73
CA LEU A 345 -25.32 11.29 -2.54
C LEU A 345 -24.67 11.69 -3.87
N PHE A 346 -24.80 10.86 -4.92
CA PHE A 346 -24.22 11.16 -6.23
C PHE A 346 -24.84 12.38 -6.94
N LYS A 347 -25.96 12.92 -6.43
CA LYS A 347 -26.62 14.13 -6.93
C LYS A 347 -26.21 15.40 -6.16
N PHE A 348 -25.18 15.34 -5.33
CA PHE A 348 -24.57 16.50 -4.66
C PHE A 348 -23.26 16.87 -5.36
N PRO A 349 -23.26 17.88 -6.26
CA PRO A 349 -22.06 18.27 -7.01
C PRO A 349 -20.87 18.60 -6.11
N GLU A 350 -21.13 19.20 -4.94
CA GLU A 350 -20.12 19.60 -3.95
C GLU A 350 -19.42 18.40 -3.31
N ILE A 351 -20.06 17.23 -3.31
CA ILE A 351 -19.53 15.98 -2.76
C ILE A 351 -18.95 15.09 -3.87
N ILE A 352 -19.39 15.24 -5.12
CA ILE A 352 -18.95 14.34 -6.20
C ILE A 352 -17.77 14.90 -6.99
N GLY A 353 -17.67 16.22 -7.16
CA GLY A 353 -16.57 16.77 -7.95
C GLY A 353 -16.30 18.26 -7.86
N TRP A 354 -17.21 19.08 -7.34
CA TRP A 354 -17.02 20.55 -7.25
C TRP A 354 -17.12 21.07 -5.81
N PRO A 355 -16.33 20.55 -4.85
CA PRO A 355 -16.30 21.10 -3.51
C PRO A 355 -15.87 22.56 -3.51
N GLU A 356 -16.65 23.41 -2.85
CA GLU A 356 -16.41 24.87 -2.85
C GLU A 356 -15.09 25.26 -2.20
N SER A 357 -14.66 24.53 -1.17
CA SER A 357 -13.37 24.78 -0.50
C SER A 357 -12.18 24.51 -1.43
N LEU A 358 -12.37 23.72 -2.49
CA LEU A 358 -11.37 23.50 -3.55
C LEU A 358 -11.63 24.37 -4.79
N GLY A 359 -12.41 25.44 -4.62
CA GLY A 359 -12.63 26.46 -5.63
C GLY A 359 -13.67 26.10 -6.70
N GLU A 360 -14.55 25.13 -6.44
CA GLU A 360 -15.59 24.68 -7.39
C GLU A 360 -14.99 24.27 -8.73
N ASN A 361 -13.79 23.69 -8.71
CA ASN A 361 -13.07 23.27 -9.89
C ASN A 361 -12.85 21.76 -9.82
N SER A 362 -13.52 21.04 -10.72
CA SER A 362 -13.52 19.58 -10.74
C SER A 362 -12.19 18.98 -11.18
N LEU A 363 -11.49 19.63 -12.12
CA LEU A 363 -10.14 19.21 -12.53
C LEU A 363 -9.12 19.39 -11.41
N HIS A 364 -9.21 20.48 -10.66
CA HIS A 364 -8.34 20.71 -9.51
C HIS A 364 -8.62 19.69 -8.40
N SER A 365 -9.90 19.50 -8.05
CA SER A 365 -10.34 18.52 -7.05
C SER A 365 -9.91 17.10 -7.41
N TRP A 366 -9.95 16.75 -8.71
CA TRP A 366 -9.45 15.48 -9.24
C TRP A 366 -7.95 15.28 -8.99
N LYS A 367 -7.14 16.28 -9.35
CA LYS A 367 -5.67 16.21 -9.20
C LYS A 367 -5.27 16.11 -7.74
N MET A 368 -5.95 16.84 -6.86
CA MET A 368 -5.78 16.68 -5.41
C MET A 368 -6.14 15.25 -4.96
N LEU A 369 -7.27 14.71 -5.42
CA LEU A 369 -7.72 13.36 -5.05
C LEU A 369 -6.72 12.27 -5.46
N LEU A 370 -6.17 12.33 -6.69
CA LEU A 370 -5.20 11.34 -7.17
C LEU A 370 -3.79 11.48 -6.55
N SER A 371 -3.47 12.64 -5.98
CA SER A 371 -2.20 12.91 -5.28
C SER A 371 -2.28 12.71 -3.77
N LEU A 372 -3.42 12.26 -3.24
CA LEU A 372 -3.55 11.95 -1.80
C LEU A 372 -2.43 11.03 -1.27
N PRO A 373 -1.96 9.98 -1.97
CA PRO A 373 -0.87 9.15 -1.48
C PRO A 373 0.44 9.89 -1.18
N ASP A 374 0.69 11.04 -1.82
CA ASP A 374 1.88 11.86 -1.58
C ASP A 374 1.86 12.48 -0.16
N ASN A 375 0.67 12.84 0.31
CA ASN A 375 0.45 13.43 1.64
C ASN A 375 0.03 12.39 2.68
N TRP A 376 -0.58 11.30 2.23
CA TRP A 376 -1.13 10.22 3.05
C TRP A 376 -0.51 8.87 2.67
N PRO A 377 0.77 8.60 3.01
CA PRO A 377 1.46 7.35 2.66
C PRO A 377 0.77 6.09 3.20
N TRP A 378 -0.08 6.23 4.22
CA TRP A 378 -0.89 5.14 4.75
C TRP A 378 -1.86 4.55 3.72
N LEU A 379 -2.27 5.31 2.69
CA LEU A 379 -3.10 4.79 1.59
C LEU A 379 -2.41 3.65 0.83
N ASN A 380 -1.09 3.75 0.62
CA ASN A 380 -0.32 2.70 -0.05
C ASN A 380 -0.33 1.38 0.76
N ASN A 381 -0.46 1.44 2.08
CA ASN A 381 -0.58 0.24 2.91
C ASN A 381 -1.93 -0.47 2.73
N ILE A 382 -2.96 0.26 2.29
CA ILE A 382 -4.31 -0.27 2.06
C ILE A 382 -4.45 -0.77 0.62
N PHE A 383 -4.05 0.06 -0.35
CA PHE A 383 -4.24 -0.19 -1.79
C PHE A 383 -3.05 -0.91 -2.45
N GLY A 384 -1.95 -1.11 -1.73
CA GLY A 384 -0.73 -1.77 -2.24
C GLY A 384 0.27 -0.76 -2.81
N ASP A 385 -0.12 -0.04 -3.86
CA ASP A 385 0.68 1.02 -4.46
C ASP A 385 -0.18 2.19 -4.96
N VAL A 386 0.50 3.26 -5.42
CA VAL A 386 -0.14 4.48 -5.92
C VAL A 386 -0.96 4.22 -7.18
N GLU A 387 -0.52 3.30 -8.03
CA GLU A 387 -1.18 3.01 -9.30
C GLU A 387 -2.50 2.26 -9.07
N ASP A 388 -2.52 1.32 -8.12
CA ASP A 388 -3.71 0.59 -7.69
C ASP A 388 -4.70 1.51 -6.97
N PHE A 389 -4.22 2.44 -6.15
CA PHE A 389 -5.06 3.51 -5.58
C PHE A 389 -5.73 4.34 -6.68
N GLN A 390 -4.94 4.89 -7.61
CA GLN A 390 -5.44 5.74 -8.69
C GLN A 390 -6.40 4.97 -9.62
N ALA A 391 -6.07 3.73 -9.96
CA ALA A 391 -6.93 2.87 -10.79
C ALA A 391 -8.27 2.58 -10.08
N SER A 392 -8.25 2.37 -8.77
CA SER A 392 -9.47 2.13 -7.97
C SER A 392 -10.37 3.36 -7.89
N ILE A 393 -9.79 4.56 -7.73
CA ILE A 393 -10.54 5.84 -7.79
C ILE A 393 -11.14 6.03 -9.18
N CYS A 394 -10.35 5.86 -10.25
CA CYS A 394 -10.83 5.95 -11.64
C CYS A 394 -11.98 4.96 -11.92
N ALA A 395 -11.84 3.71 -11.49
CA ALA A 395 -12.85 2.67 -11.68
C ALA A 395 -14.16 3.00 -10.93
N TYR A 396 -14.05 3.54 -9.71
CA TYR A 396 -15.23 3.97 -8.97
C TYR A 396 -15.96 5.13 -9.67
N TYR A 397 -15.24 6.13 -10.19
CA TYR A 397 -15.89 7.22 -10.94
C TYR A 397 -16.47 6.76 -12.29
N MET A 398 -15.88 5.75 -12.95
CA MET A 398 -16.50 5.10 -14.10
C MET A 398 -17.81 4.40 -13.70
N ALA A 399 -17.83 3.69 -12.55
CA ALA A 399 -19.03 3.07 -12.03
C ALA A 399 -20.12 4.10 -11.66
N LEU A 400 -19.72 5.25 -11.11
CA LEU A 400 -20.60 6.38 -10.87
C LEU A 400 -21.19 6.91 -12.19
N ASN A 401 -20.41 7.05 -13.25
CA ASN A 401 -20.93 7.48 -14.56
C ASN A 401 -21.95 6.47 -15.14
N ILE A 402 -21.75 5.16 -14.92
CA ILE A 402 -22.73 4.11 -15.27
C ILE A 402 -24.00 4.26 -14.41
N LEU A 403 -23.85 4.56 -13.12
CA LEU A 403 -24.96 4.82 -12.20
C LEU A 403 -25.78 6.04 -12.65
N GLU A 404 -25.12 7.12 -13.01
CA GLU A 404 -25.76 8.34 -13.50
C GLU A 404 -26.52 8.10 -14.79
N PHE A 405 -25.91 7.41 -15.75
CA PHE A 405 -26.59 7.00 -16.98
C PHE A 405 -27.86 6.20 -16.69
N SER A 406 -27.74 5.17 -15.85
CA SER A 406 -28.85 4.29 -15.49
C SER A 406 -29.97 5.06 -14.78
N TYR A 407 -29.62 5.97 -13.86
CA TYR A 407 -30.57 6.85 -13.20
C TYR A 407 -31.26 7.79 -14.20
N THR A 408 -30.51 8.32 -15.17
CA THR A 408 -31.04 9.22 -16.20
C THR A 408 -32.03 8.50 -17.10
N VAL A 409 -31.71 7.29 -17.57
CA VAL A 409 -32.63 6.46 -18.37
C VAL A 409 -33.93 6.18 -17.61
N ALA A 410 -33.84 5.91 -16.30
CA ALA A 410 -35.01 5.68 -15.45
C ALA A 410 -35.82 6.94 -15.12
N SER A 411 -35.26 8.14 -15.32
CA SER A 411 -35.90 9.40 -14.96
C SER A 411 -36.90 9.86 -16.04
N PRO A 412 -38.02 10.51 -15.66
CA PRO A 412 -38.99 11.03 -16.62
C PRO A 412 -38.33 11.99 -17.64
N GLY A 413 -38.50 11.72 -18.94
CA GLY A 413 -37.91 12.52 -20.02
C GLY A 413 -36.40 12.31 -20.24
N GLY A 414 -35.77 11.43 -19.47
CA GLY A 414 -34.32 11.22 -19.52
C GLY A 414 -33.84 10.58 -20.82
N ILE A 415 -34.60 9.67 -21.41
CA ILE A 415 -34.26 9.05 -22.71
C ILE A 415 -34.26 10.10 -23.83
N GLU A 416 -35.27 10.97 -23.86
CA GLU A 416 -35.35 12.07 -24.83
C GLU A 416 -34.18 13.04 -24.66
N ALA A 417 -33.81 13.35 -23.41
CA ALA A 417 -32.68 14.20 -23.11
C ALA A 417 -31.34 13.56 -23.50
N ILE A 418 -31.15 12.25 -23.29
CA ILE A 418 -29.93 11.53 -23.72
C ILE A 418 -29.73 11.61 -25.24
N LYS A 419 -30.83 11.49 -26.00
CA LYS A 419 -30.80 11.56 -27.47
C LYS A 419 -30.49 12.97 -28.00
N LYS A 420 -30.58 13.99 -27.15
CA LYS A 420 -30.29 15.38 -27.50
C LYS A 420 -29.03 15.85 -26.78
N THR A 421 -27.91 15.82 -27.50
CA THR A 421 -26.55 16.01 -26.98
C THR A 421 -26.26 17.34 -26.26
N ASP A 422 -27.19 18.31 -26.24
CA ASP A 422 -26.97 19.64 -25.65
C ASP A 422 -27.85 19.89 -24.41
N GLU A 423 -28.73 18.95 -24.03
CA GLU A 423 -29.71 19.14 -22.94
C GLU A 423 -29.28 18.56 -21.58
N ILE A 424 -28.19 17.79 -21.50
CA ILE A 424 -27.72 17.16 -20.25
C ILE A 424 -26.31 17.59 -19.90
N TRP A 425 -26.15 18.05 -18.65
CA TRP A 425 -24.86 18.21 -18.00
C TRP A 425 -24.69 17.09 -16.97
N PRO A 426 -23.57 16.35 -17.00
CA PRO A 426 -23.34 15.29 -16.03
C PRO A 426 -23.14 15.88 -14.63
N ASP A 427 -23.91 15.39 -13.66
CA ASP A 427 -23.71 15.58 -12.22
C ASP A 427 -22.41 14.90 -11.75
N ILE A 428 -21.92 13.91 -12.50
CA ILE A 428 -20.69 13.19 -12.19
C ILE A 428 -19.64 13.58 -13.22
N PRO A 429 -18.64 14.39 -12.85
CA PRO A 429 -17.68 14.86 -13.81
C PRO A 429 -16.79 13.67 -14.24
N PRO A 430 -16.67 13.38 -15.55
CA PRO A 430 -15.87 12.27 -16.09
C PRO A 430 -14.36 12.57 -16.00
N LEU A 431 -13.85 12.84 -14.81
CA LEU A 431 -12.48 13.32 -14.58
C LEU A 431 -11.42 12.23 -14.72
N PHE A 432 -11.82 10.96 -14.61
CA PHE A 432 -10.95 9.78 -14.83
C PHE A 432 -10.29 9.77 -16.21
N HIS A 433 -10.74 10.60 -17.14
CA HIS A 433 -10.09 10.82 -18.42
C HIS A 433 -8.73 11.51 -18.35
N ASP A 434 -8.49 12.37 -17.34
CA ASP A 434 -7.24 13.09 -17.13
C ASP A 434 -6.13 12.18 -16.56
N ALA A 435 -6.48 10.97 -16.10
CA ALA A 435 -5.51 10.00 -15.62
C ALA A 435 -4.67 9.38 -16.75
N ASP A 436 -3.49 8.88 -16.37
CA ASP A 436 -2.58 8.19 -17.28
C ASP A 436 -3.25 7.01 -18.02
N LYS A 437 -2.84 6.78 -19.26
CA LYS A 437 -3.44 5.76 -20.13
C LYS A 437 -3.44 4.36 -19.51
N GLU A 438 -2.36 3.98 -18.84
CA GLU A 438 -2.28 2.67 -18.19
C GLU A 438 -3.17 2.58 -16.94
N ILE A 439 -3.30 3.67 -16.17
CA ILE A 439 -4.24 3.77 -15.04
C ILE A 439 -5.69 3.63 -15.54
N LYS A 440 -6.05 4.31 -16.63
CA LYS A 440 -7.40 4.20 -17.25
C LYS A 440 -7.71 2.76 -17.69
N LYS A 441 -6.75 2.08 -18.31
CA LYS A 441 -6.90 0.67 -18.69
C LYS A 441 -7.03 -0.24 -17.47
N ARG A 442 -6.21 -0.04 -16.42
CA ARG A 442 -6.28 -0.82 -15.18
C ARG A 442 -7.64 -0.62 -14.50
N ALA A 443 -8.11 0.62 -14.41
CA ALA A 443 -9.41 0.99 -13.87
C ALA A 443 -10.57 0.30 -14.62
N TYR A 444 -10.57 0.36 -15.95
CA TYR A 444 -11.63 -0.28 -16.74
C TYR A 444 -11.62 -1.81 -16.58
N ARG A 445 -10.44 -2.44 -16.53
CA ARG A 445 -10.29 -3.87 -16.23
C ARG A 445 -10.88 -4.26 -14.87
N LEU A 446 -10.72 -3.43 -13.84
CA LEU A 446 -11.31 -3.69 -12.52
C LEU A 446 -12.85 -3.80 -12.60
N LEU A 447 -13.51 -3.02 -13.47
CA LEU A 447 -14.96 -3.08 -13.65
C LEU A 447 -15.42 -4.31 -14.45
N ILE A 448 -14.84 -4.53 -15.63
CA ILE A 448 -15.28 -5.63 -16.52
C ILE A 448 -14.94 -7.02 -15.96
N ASN A 449 -14.02 -7.12 -15.00
CA ASN A 449 -13.72 -8.37 -14.28
C ASN A 449 -14.79 -8.75 -13.24
N VAL A 450 -15.74 -7.87 -12.92
CA VAL A 450 -16.87 -8.12 -12.01
C VAL A 450 -18.21 -7.80 -12.67
N PRO A 451 -18.52 -8.43 -13.83
CA PRO A 451 -19.64 -8.01 -14.68
C PRO A 451 -20.99 -8.12 -13.97
N ASP A 452 -21.17 -9.10 -13.09
CA ASP A 452 -22.40 -9.25 -12.30
C ASP A 452 -22.59 -8.08 -11.32
N GLN A 453 -21.52 -7.59 -10.69
CA GLN A 453 -21.60 -6.43 -9.79
C GLN A 453 -21.84 -5.13 -10.56
N VAL A 454 -21.31 -5.00 -11.77
CA VAL A 454 -21.61 -3.86 -12.66
C VAL A 454 -23.09 -3.87 -13.01
N ARG A 455 -23.66 -5.05 -13.36
CA ARG A 455 -25.10 -5.19 -13.62
C ARG A 455 -25.97 -4.79 -12.43
N GLU A 456 -25.52 -5.03 -11.21
CA GLU A 456 -26.24 -4.60 -10.00
C GLU A 456 -26.44 -3.08 -9.89
N ILE A 457 -25.68 -2.26 -10.63
CA ILE A 457 -25.81 -0.79 -10.61
C ILE A 457 -27.21 -0.35 -11.05
N TRP A 458 -27.78 -0.98 -12.08
CA TRP A 458 -29.05 -0.56 -12.68
C TRP A 458 -30.26 -1.37 -12.24
N LEU A 459 -30.06 -2.49 -11.54
CA LEU A 459 -31.15 -3.29 -10.99
C LEU A 459 -32.11 -2.49 -10.08
N PRO A 460 -31.66 -1.58 -9.19
CA PRO A 460 -32.56 -0.80 -8.34
C PRO A 460 -33.52 0.11 -9.12
N PHE A 461 -33.20 0.44 -10.37
CA PHE A 461 -34.06 1.23 -11.25
C PHE A 461 -35.00 0.37 -12.10
N ASN A 462 -35.01 -0.95 -11.88
CA ASN A 462 -35.80 -1.92 -12.64
C ASN A 462 -35.50 -1.91 -14.16
N LEU A 463 -34.25 -1.59 -14.51
CA LEU A 463 -33.74 -1.61 -15.89
C LEU A 463 -33.04 -2.94 -16.18
N LYS A 464 -33.06 -3.34 -17.45
CA LYS A 464 -32.29 -4.46 -17.99
C LYS A 464 -31.19 -3.96 -18.91
N GLU A 465 -30.23 -4.83 -19.21
CA GLU A 465 -29.14 -4.52 -20.16
C GLU A 465 -29.68 -4.08 -21.53
N GLU A 466 -30.77 -4.70 -22.00
CA GLU A 466 -31.48 -4.38 -23.25
C GLU A 466 -32.08 -2.96 -23.27
N ASP A 467 -32.42 -2.39 -22.11
CA ASP A 467 -32.94 -1.02 -22.00
C ASP A 467 -31.81 0.03 -22.10
N LEU A 468 -30.57 -0.38 -21.80
CA LEU A 468 -29.41 0.49 -21.65
C LEU A 468 -28.48 0.46 -22.86
N GLU A 469 -28.16 -0.73 -23.39
CA GLU A 469 -27.20 -0.92 -24.49
C GLU A 469 -27.48 0.00 -25.70
N PRO A 470 -28.73 0.17 -26.18
CA PRO A 470 -29.00 1.04 -27.33
C PRO A 470 -28.75 2.53 -27.09
N LEU A 471 -28.74 2.98 -25.83
CA LEU A 471 -28.61 4.39 -25.44
C LEU A 471 -27.17 4.75 -25.02
N TRP A 472 -26.32 3.75 -24.77
CA TRP A 472 -24.98 3.96 -24.24
C TRP A 472 -24.09 4.81 -25.15
N ALA A 473 -24.13 4.56 -26.46
CA ALA A 473 -23.34 5.31 -27.43
C ALA A 473 -23.72 6.81 -27.45
N ASP A 474 -24.99 7.14 -27.22
CA ASP A 474 -25.45 8.54 -27.14
C ASP A 474 -25.03 9.19 -25.81
N TRP A 475 -25.11 8.45 -24.69
CA TRP A 475 -24.56 8.90 -23.41
C TRP A 475 -23.05 9.15 -23.48
N MET A 476 -22.29 8.29 -24.14
CA MET A 476 -20.84 8.50 -24.31
C MET A 476 -20.50 9.70 -25.20
N LYS A 477 -21.36 10.06 -26.18
CA LYS A 477 -21.21 11.31 -26.94
C LYS A 477 -21.45 12.53 -26.06
N LEU A 478 -22.41 12.47 -25.14
CA LEU A 478 -22.65 13.53 -24.15
C LEU A 478 -21.44 13.74 -23.23
N VAL A 479 -20.91 12.65 -22.65
CA VAL A 479 -19.69 12.67 -21.83
C VAL A 479 -18.52 13.26 -22.62
N ARG A 480 -18.33 12.84 -23.86
CA ARG A 480 -17.29 13.36 -24.76
C ARG A 480 -17.48 14.84 -25.08
N HIS A 481 -18.71 15.32 -25.23
CA HIS A 481 -19.02 16.72 -25.46
C HIS A 481 -18.61 17.57 -24.26
N TRP A 482 -19.01 17.15 -23.05
CA TRP A 482 -18.64 17.84 -21.81
C TRP A 482 -17.12 17.90 -21.60
N LEU A 483 -16.40 16.82 -21.89
CA LEU A 483 -14.93 16.81 -21.81
C LEU A 483 -14.28 17.83 -22.76
N LYS A 484 -14.88 18.07 -23.93
CA LYS A 484 -14.39 19.07 -24.88
C LYS A 484 -14.68 20.49 -24.42
N SER A 485 -15.80 20.74 -23.72
CA SER A 485 -16.10 22.08 -23.20
C SER A 485 -15.14 22.49 -22.08
N GLU A 486 -14.75 21.54 -21.23
CA GLU A 486 -13.76 21.78 -20.16
C GLU A 486 -12.32 21.86 -20.68
N ASN A 487 -11.98 21.15 -21.77
CA ASN A 487 -10.62 21.11 -22.31
C ASN A 487 -10.54 21.71 -23.72
N ARG A 488 -10.45 23.06 -23.79
CA ARG A 488 -10.48 23.87 -25.02
C ARG A 488 -9.43 23.49 -26.09
N PHE A 489 -8.37 22.75 -25.73
CA PHE A 489 -7.29 22.35 -26.63
C PHE A 489 -7.02 20.83 -26.60
N GLY A 490 -7.98 20.02 -27.04
CA GLY A 490 -7.64 18.73 -27.65
C GLY A 490 -7.95 17.48 -26.83
N PHE A 491 -9.23 17.25 -26.52
CA PHE A 491 -9.67 15.88 -26.31
C PHE A 491 -9.63 15.10 -27.64
N ARG A 492 -8.67 14.17 -27.78
CA ARG A 492 -8.47 13.30 -28.96
C ARG A 492 -8.48 11.81 -28.65
N GLU A 493 -8.64 11.43 -27.39
CA GLU A 493 -8.63 10.02 -26.94
C GLU A 493 -10.06 9.46 -26.83
N ASP A 494 -10.21 8.14 -26.87
CA ASP A 494 -11.50 7.49 -26.64
C ASP A 494 -11.83 7.41 -25.13
N VAL A 495 -13.12 7.29 -24.84
CA VAL A 495 -13.63 7.14 -23.47
C VAL A 495 -13.34 5.70 -23.01
N PRO A 496 -12.67 5.47 -21.86
CA PRO A 496 -12.18 4.14 -21.49
C PRO A 496 -13.24 3.03 -21.47
N HIS A 497 -14.46 3.37 -21.05
CA HIS A 497 -15.60 2.47 -20.93
C HIS A 497 -16.62 2.63 -22.07
N TRP A 498 -16.19 3.14 -23.24
CA TRP A 498 -17.05 3.29 -24.41
C TRP A 498 -17.70 1.96 -24.82
N ASP A 499 -16.94 0.86 -24.78
CA ASP A 499 -17.37 -0.46 -25.21
C ASP A 499 -17.96 -1.31 -24.06
N LEU A 500 -18.40 -0.69 -22.96
CA LEU A 500 -18.90 -1.36 -21.75
C LEU A 500 -19.83 -2.55 -22.03
N PHE A 501 -20.91 -2.34 -22.80
CA PHE A 501 -21.90 -3.39 -23.06
C PHE A 501 -21.39 -4.49 -24.02
N ILE A 502 -20.34 -4.22 -24.78
CA ILE A 502 -19.66 -5.24 -25.60
C ILE A 502 -18.79 -6.11 -24.70
N ASP A 503 -18.04 -5.48 -23.78
CA ASP A 503 -17.08 -6.17 -22.91
C ASP A 503 -17.73 -6.87 -21.70
N LEU A 504 -18.98 -6.58 -21.39
CA LEU A 504 -19.77 -7.28 -20.36
C LEU A 504 -20.33 -8.63 -20.84
N LYS A 505 -20.29 -8.92 -22.15
CA LYS A 505 -20.76 -10.17 -22.78
C LYS A 505 -19.66 -11.22 -22.78
#